data_AF-A0A3C0QA24-F1
#
_entry.id   AF-A0A3C0QA24-F1
#
_cell.length_a   1.000
_cell.length_b   1.000
_cell.length_c   1.000
_cell.angle_alpha   90.00
_cell.angle_beta   90.00
_cell.angle_gamma   90.00
#
_symmetry.space_group_name_H-M   'P 1'
#
loop_
_entity.id
_entity.type
_entity.pdbx_description
1 polymer ?
#
loop_
_entity_poly.entity_id
_entity_poly.type
_entity_poly.pdbx_seq_one_letter_code
_entity_poly.pdbx_strand_id
1 'polypeptide(L)' 'EVWFSVWSGAEEESAIVIVDDKSRELKQVIKDKRLVTPTGKFNMYNTTYDVY' A
#
# COMPACT_ATOMS: atom_id res chain seq x y z
N GLU A 1 2.22 10.69 -2.90
CA GLU A 1 1.28 9.59 -2.56
C GLU A 1 2.01 8.62 -1.67
N VAL A 2 1.37 8.17 -0.60
CA VAL A 2 1.94 7.21 0.35
C VAL A 2 1.08 5.96 0.35
N TRP A 3 1.72 4.79 0.36
CA TRP A 3 1.06 3.50 0.20
C TRP A 3 1.22 2.67 1.48
N PHE A 4 0.11 2.26 2.06
CA PHE A 4 0.04 1.41 3.25
C PHE A 4 -0.54 0.05 2.88
N SER A 5 -0.03 -1.04 3.46
CA SER A 5 -0.82 -2.27 3.48
C SER A 5 -1.59 -2.37 4.78
N VAL A 6 -2.88 -2.62 4.63
CA VAL A 6 -3.72 -3.12 5.71
C VAL A 6 -3.61 -4.63 5.65
N TRP A 7 -2.86 -5.16 6.61
CA TRP A 7 -2.69 -6.59 6.78
C TRP A 7 -3.76 -7.12 7.72
N SER A 8 -4.70 -7.86 7.17
CA SER A 8 -5.75 -8.59 7.89
C SER A 8 -5.33 -10.06 8.02
N GLY A 9 -6.01 -10.86 8.85
CA GLY A 9 -5.74 -12.29 8.99
C GLY A 9 -5.78 -13.03 7.63
N ALA A 10 -5.18 -14.23 7.53
CA ALA A 10 -5.08 -14.97 6.26
C ALA A 10 -6.43 -15.26 5.58
N GLU A 11 -7.53 -15.28 6.34
CA GLU A 11 -8.90 -15.47 5.85
C GLU A 11 -9.69 -14.16 5.69
N GLU A 12 -9.09 -13.02 6.04
CA GLU A 12 -9.71 -11.70 5.99
C GLU A 12 -9.18 -10.90 4.80
N GLU A 13 -10.02 -10.02 4.25
CA GLU A 13 -9.64 -9.20 3.10
C GLU A 13 -8.48 -8.26 3.44
N SER A 14 -7.33 -8.48 2.80
CA SER A 14 -6.22 -7.54 2.81
C SER A 14 -6.47 -6.40 1.82
N ALA A 15 -5.87 -5.23 2.07
CA ALA A 15 -5.98 -4.09 1.16
C ALA A 15 -4.67 -3.29 1.09
N ILE A 16 -4.44 -2.63 -0.04
CA ILE A 16 -3.46 -1.55 -0.14
C ILE A 16 -4.22 -0.23 -0.15
N VAL A 17 -3.84 0.66 0.76
CA VAL A 17 -4.46 1.98 0.90
C VAL A 17 -3.47 3.02 0.38
N ILE A 18 -3.93 3.84 -0.56
CA ILE A 18 -3.18 4.96 -1.13
C ILE A 18 -3.75 6.24 -0.53
N VAL A 19 -2.87 7.03 0.08
CA VAL A 19 -3.19 8.30 0.72
C VAL A 19 -2.52 9.45 -0.05
N ASP A 20 -3.24 10.55 -0.23
CA ASP A 20 -2.63 11.79 -0.71
C ASP A 20 -1.75 12.39 0.39
N ASP A 21 -0.48 12.64 0.07
CA ASP A 21 0.51 13.08 1.05
C ASP A 21 0.25 14.52 1.54
N LYS A 22 -0.31 15.38 0.68
CA LYS A 22 -0.51 16.80 0.99
C LYS A 22 -1.78 17.02 1.81
N SER A 23 -2.89 16.41 1.40
CA SER A 23 -4.16 16.54 2.12
C SER A 23 -4.32 15.54 3.26
N ARG A 24 -3.55 14.44 3.26
CA ARG A 24 -3.70 13.28 4.15
C ARG A 24 -5.06 12.60 4.00
N GLU A 25 -5.69 12.73 2.83
CA GLU A 25 -6.98 12.14 2.52
C GLU A 25 -6.82 10.80 1.80
N LEU A 26 -7.83 9.95 1.96
CA LEU A 26 -7.90 8.67 1.27
C LEU A 26 -8.06 8.89 -0.23
N LYS A 27 -7.07 8.45 -1.00
CA LYS A 27 -7.10 8.55 -2.47
C LYS A 27 -7.73 7.32 -3.09
N GLN A 28 -7.26 6.13 -2.69
CA GLN A 28 -7.74 4.88 -3.27
C GLN A 28 -7.52 3.70 -2.32
N VAL A 29 -8.39 2.70 -2.44
CA VAL A 29 -8.21 1.39 -1.81
C VAL A 29 -8.13 0.34 -2.91
N ILE A 30 -7.05 -0.42 -2.93
CA ILE A 30 -6.84 -1.56 -3.82
C ILE A 30 -7.17 -2.83 -3.04
N LYS A 31 -8.22 -3.52 -3.49
CA LYS A 31 -8.61 -4.85 -3.03
C LYS A 31 -8.61 -5.80 -4.22
N ASP A 32 -8.00 -6.96 -4.08
CA ASP A 32 -8.02 -8.01 -5.10
C ASP A 32 -7.95 -9.36 -4.39
N LYS A 33 -8.68 -10.37 -4.90
CA LYS A 33 -8.66 -11.73 -4.33
C LYS A 33 -7.28 -12.39 -4.40
N ARG A 34 -6.41 -11.92 -5.28
CA ARG A 34 -5.02 -12.36 -5.43
C ARG A 34 -4.08 -11.68 -4.42
N LEU A 35 -4.55 -10.65 -3.71
CA LEU A 35 -3.76 -9.86 -2.78
C LEU A 35 -3.71 -10.53 -1.40
N VAL A 36 -3.00 -11.65 -1.31
CA VAL A 36 -2.83 -12.41 -0.06
C VAL A 36 -1.58 -11.92 0.68
N THR A 37 -1.73 -11.54 1.94
CA THR A 37 -0.64 -11.08 2.85
C THR A 37 0.36 -10.08 2.22
N PRO A 38 -0.10 -8.89 1.79
CA PRO A 38 0.76 -7.88 1.16
C PRO A 38 1.70 -7.21 2.20
N THR A 39 2.99 -7.55 2.19
CA THR A 39 3.99 -7.02 3.12
C THR A 39 4.81 -5.87 2.51
N GLY A 40 5.94 -6.17 1.88
CA GLY A 40 6.86 -5.18 1.31
C GLY A 40 6.26 -4.44 0.10
N LYS A 41 6.51 -3.13 0.02
CA LYS A 41 6.19 -2.27 -1.12
C LYS A 41 7.41 -1.44 -1.47
N PHE A 42 7.88 -1.57 -2.70
CA PHE A 42 9.08 -0.89 -3.18
C PHE A 42 8.70 -0.01 -4.37
N ASN A 43 8.82 1.30 -4.19
CA ASN A 43 8.71 2.22 -5.31
C ASN A 43 10.05 2.25 -6.05
N MET A 44 10.03 1.97 -7.35
CA MET A 44 11.24 1.80 -8.16
C MET A 44 12.20 2.99 -8.08
N TYR A 45 11.68 4.22 -8.21
CA TYR A 45 12.50 5.43 -8.14
C TYR A 45 13.10 5.60 -6.74
N ASN A 46 12.26 5.53 -5.72
CA ASN A 46 12.68 5.72 -4.34
C ASN A 46 13.72 4.68 -3.90
N THR A 47 13.54 3.42 -4.29
CA THR A 47 14.48 2.33 -3.98
C THR A 47 15.77 2.41 -4.79
N THR A 48 15.75 2.92 -6.02
CA THR A 48 16.97 3.03 -6.85
C THR A 48 17.85 4.20 -6.40
N TYR A 49 17.23 5.28 -5.91
CA TYR A 49 17.92 6.52 -5.52
C TYR A 49 18.01 6.72 -4.00
N ASP A 50 17.71 5.68 -3.21
CA ASP A 50 17.74 5.69 -1.74
C ASP A 50 16.99 6.88 -1.11
N VAL A 51 15.79 7.16 -1.63
CA VAL A 51 14.90 8.23 -1.13
C VAL A 51 13.86 7.60 -0.20
N TYR A 52 13.89 7.96 1.09
CA TYR A 52 13.00 7.42 2.13
C TYR A 52 12.42 8.49 3.05
#